data_AF-A0A197K367-F1
#
_entry.id   AF-A0A197K367-F1
#
_cell.length_a   1.000
_cell.length_b   1.000
_cell.length_c   1.000
_cell.angle_alpha   90.00
_cell.angle_beta   90.00
_cell.angle_gamma   90.00
#
_symmetry.space_group_name_H-M   'P 1'
#
loop_
_entity.id
_entity.type
_entity.pdbx_description
1 polymer ?
#
loop_
_entity_poly.entity_id
_entity_poly.type
_entity_poly.pdbx_seq_one_letter_code
_entity_poly.pdbx_strand_id
1 'polypeptide(L)'
;MVKNIMILRFTNQIFGSCWDRDHISNVQITFKEKIGTEGRGGYFDEFGIMRDVMQNHLFQILSLIAMESPASLNAEDIRNAKVDVLRQIPPVVESEVLLGQYGKSEDGSLPSYLDDETVPKGSKTATFAAAAFHIHNPRWEGVPFVLKCGKALDQQKVEIRIQFKDMGSNLFQKDVAARNELVIRVQPEEAVYLKMTQKLPGLGMETVMSELDLSYASRFTNLSVPDAYENLILDAIMGEQSNFVRSDELDEAWRIFTPVLHKIDRGQVPVEVYPYGSRGPKQLAEFVGRFGFERHLQAYSWPETSQAAVASASSASASADSKL
;
A
#
# COMPACT_ATOMS: atom_id res chain seq x y z
N MET A 1 -10.71 -9.57 -2.58
CA MET A 1 -9.47 -9.68 -1.78
C MET A 1 -9.50 -9.01 -0.41
N VAL A 2 -10.12 -7.83 -0.22
CA VAL A 2 -10.14 -7.15 1.09
C VAL A 2 -10.73 -8.03 2.20
N LYS A 3 -11.89 -8.68 1.96
CA LYS A 3 -12.48 -9.66 2.89
C LYS A 3 -11.52 -10.84 3.25
N ASN A 4 -10.59 -11.19 2.35
CA ASN A 4 -9.65 -12.28 2.56
C ASN A 4 -8.54 -11.93 3.58
N ILE A 5 -8.33 -10.65 3.91
CA ILE A 5 -7.32 -10.24 4.89
C ILE A 5 -7.56 -10.92 6.24
N MET A 6 -8.80 -10.90 6.73
CA MET A 6 -9.15 -11.54 8.00
C MET A 6 -8.94 -13.06 7.95
N ILE A 7 -9.34 -13.70 6.85
CA ILE A 7 -9.16 -15.16 6.66
C ILE A 7 -7.67 -15.48 6.69
N LEU A 8 -6.85 -14.79 5.89
CA LEU A 8 -5.41 -14.98 5.88
C LEU A 8 -4.79 -14.85 7.27
N ARG A 9 -5.15 -13.80 8.02
CA ARG A 9 -4.58 -13.53 9.34
C ARG A 9 -5.00 -14.55 10.41
N PHE A 10 -6.29 -14.87 10.48
CA PHE A 10 -6.85 -15.56 11.64
C PHE A 10 -7.13 -17.05 11.42
N THR A 11 -6.92 -17.59 10.21
CA THR A 11 -7.05 -19.03 9.94
C THR A 11 -5.73 -19.74 9.61
N ASN A 12 -4.61 -19.00 9.55
CA ASN A 12 -3.30 -19.54 9.16
C ASN A 12 -2.26 -19.32 10.26
N GLN A 13 -1.80 -20.42 10.87
CA GLN A 13 -0.77 -20.40 11.92
C GLN A 13 0.51 -19.67 11.49
N ILE A 14 0.91 -19.83 10.22
CA ILE A 14 2.11 -19.21 9.66
C ILE A 14 2.06 -17.68 9.74
N PHE A 15 0.91 -17.08 9.43
CA PHE A 15 0.74 -15.63 9.47
C PHE A 15 0.47 -15.16 10.89
N GLY A 16 -0.34 -15.90 11.68
CA GLY A 16 -0.60 -15.55 13.07
C GLY A 16 0.66 -15.44 13.93
N SER A 17 1.70 -16.22 13.63
CA SER A 17 2.95 -16.26 14.41
C SER A 17 3.94 -15.14 14.06
N CYS A 18 3.75 -14.43 12.94
CA CYS A 18 4.67 -13.38 12.47
C CYS A 18 3.98 -12.05 12.18
N TRP A 19 2.78 -11.82 12.74
CA TRP A 19 1.96 -10.62 12.50
C TRP A 19 2.14 -9.55 13.57
N ASP A 20 3.38 -9.16 13.83
CA ASP A 20 3.73 -8.22 14.90
C ASP A 20 5.01 -7.45 14.59
N ARG A 21 5.32 -6.50 15.47
CA ARG A 21 6.51 -5.67 15.45
C ARG A 21 7.82 -6.42 15.56
N ASP A 22 7.84 -7.68 16.00
CA ASP A 22 9.09 -8.44 16.10
C ASP A 22 9.51 -8.95 14.74
N HIS A 23 8.55 -9.25 13.87
CA HIS A 23 8.78 -9.82 12.54
C HIS A 23 8.57 -8.83 11.39
N ILE A 24 7.61 -7.90 11.51
CA ILE A 24 7.27 -6.93 10.46
C ILE A 24 8.14 -5.68 10.62
N SER A 25 8.75 -5.24 9.52
CA SER A 25 9.49 -3.98 9.45
C SER A 25 8.56 -2.80 9.16
N ASN A 26 7.71 -2.93 8.13
CA ASN A 26 6.78 -1.89 7.72
C ASN A 26 5.61 -2.48 6.91
N VAL A 27 4.51 -1.72 6.85
CA VAL A 27 3.34 -2.05 6.03
C VAL A 27 3.12 -0.95 5.00
N GLN A 28 2.93 -1.34 3.75
CA GLN A 28 2.69 -0.44 2.62
C GLN A 28 1.32 -0.74 2.03
N ILE A 29 0.44 0.25 2.01
CA ILE A 29 -0.88 0.13 1.38
C ILE A 29 -0.92 1.11 0.21
N THR A 30 -1.15 0.62 -0.99
CA THR A 30 -1.04 1.40 -2.22
C THR A 30 -2.34 1.34 -3.01
N PHE A 31 -2.82 2.50 -3.44
CA PHE A 31 -3.89 2.67 -4.42
C PHE A 31 -3.36 3.54 -5.57
N LYS A 32 -3.50 3.09 -6.81
CA LYS A 32 -3.04 3.80 -7.99
C LYS A 32 -4.10 3.74 -9.05
N GLU A 33 -4.32 4.87 -9.69
CA GLU A 33 -5.12 4.98 -10.90
C GLU A 33 -4.23 5.49 -12.03
N LYS A 34 -4.38 4.87 -13.20
CA LYS A 34 -3.72 5.32 -14.43
C LYS A 34 -4.41 6.55 -15.04
N ILE A 35 -5.69 6.74 -14.70
CA ILE A 35 -6.53 7.85 -15.15
C ILE A 35 -6.32 9.09 -14.28
N GLY A 36 -6.45 10.28 -14.89
CA GLY A 36 -6.51 11.57 -14.20
C GLY A 36 -7.90 11.84 -13.61
N THR A 37 -8.34 13.10 -13.64
CA THR A 37 -9.70 13.48 -13.20
C THR A 37 -10.78 13.38 -14.28
N GLU A 38 -10.39 13.15 -15.54
CA GLU A 38 -11.31 12.88 -16.66
C GLU A 38 -12.47 13.89 -16.78
N GLY A 39 -12.17 15.20 -16.64
CA GLY A 39 -13.16 16.28 -16.73
C GLY A 39 -14.05 16.45 -15.48
N ARG A 40 -13.79 15.69 -14.41
CA ARG A 40 -14.41 15.84 -13.10
C ARG A 40 -13.49 16.56 -12.10
N GLY A 41 -12.51 17.31 -12.60
CA GLY A 41 -11.49 17.97 -11.79
C GLY A 41 -12.08 18.95 -10.77
N GLY A 42 -13.11 19.71 -11.14
CA GLY A 42 -13.76 20.68 -10.27
C GLY A 42 -14.45 20.04 -9.05
N TYR A 43 -15.10 18.89 -9.21
CA TYR A 43 -15.66 18.14 -8.08
C TYR A 43 -14.55 17.58 -7.18
N PHE A 44 -13.49 17.02 -7.79
CA PHE A 44 -12.35 16.49 -7.05
C PHE A 44 -11.59 17.59 -6.28
N ASP A 45 -11.59 18.82 -6.77
CA ASP A 45 -10.87 19.98 -6.20
C ASP A 45 -11.36 20.33 -4.78
N GLU A 46 -12.63 20.08 -4.48
CA GLU A 46 -13.22 20.38 -3.16
C GLU A 46 -12.72 19.44 -2.05
N PHE A 47 -12.19 18.27 -2.41
CA PHE A 47 -11.88 17.21 -1.44
C PHE A 47 -10.41 16.76 -1.48
N GLY A 48 -9.87 16.56 -2.68
CA GLY A 48 -8.52 16.04 -2.91
C GLY A 48 -8.34 14.56 -2.52
N ILE A 49 -7.18 14.01 -2.88
CA ILE A 49 -6.94 12.55 -2.82
C ILE A 49 -6.99 11.96 -1.40
N MET A 50 -6.63 12.74 -0.38
CA MET A 50 -6.64 12.26 1.00
C MET A 50 -8.05 11.97 1.50
N ARG A 51 -9.03 12.81 1.12
CA ARG A 51 -10.45 12.60 1.47
C ARG A 51 -11.12 11.60 0.53
N ASP A 52 -10.74 11.62 -0.75
CA ASP A 52 -11.31 10.74 -1.79
C ASP A 52 -10.98 9.25 -1.55
N VAL A 53 -9.73 8.94 -1.16
CA VAL A 53 -9.22 7.55 -1.12
C VAL A 53 -8.52 7.17 0.18
N MET A 54 -7.71 8.06 0.76
CA MET A 54 -6.84 7.67 1.88
C MET A 54 -7.63 7.48 3.18
N GLN A 55 -8.48 8.45 3.55
CA GLN A 55 -9.25 8.48 4.79
C GLN A 55 -10.29 7.36 4.87
N ASN A 56 -10.83 6.94 3.72
CA ASN A 56 -11.83 5.88 3.63
C ASN A 56 -11.17 4.54 3.25
N HIS A 57 -10.99 4.23 1.96
CA HIS A 57 -10.59 2.94 1.43
C HIS A 57 -9.28 2.42 2.01
N LEU A 58 -8.22 3.23 2.02
CA LEU A 58 -6.93 2.76 2.53
C LEU A 58 -6.92 2.61 4.04
N PHE A 59 -7.65 3.48 4.75
CA PHE A 59 -7.76 3.40 6.20
C PHE A 59 -8.61 2.22 6.67
N GLN A 60 -9.65 1.84 5.91
CA GLN A 60 -10.38 0.60 6.11
C GLN A 60 -9.46 -0.61 5.98
N ILE A 61 -8.60 -0.65 4.95
CA ILE A 61 -7.62 -1.73 4.78
C ILE A 61 -6.60 -1.74 5.93
N LEU A 62 -6.12 -0.58 6.37
CA LEU A 62 -5.24 -0.47 7.54
C LEU A 62 -5.89 -1.10 8.77
N SER A 63 -7.16 -0.77 9.06
CA SER A 63 -7.86 -1.31 10.23
C SER A 63 -7.93 -2.84 10.20
N LEU A 64 -8.17 -3.45 9.03
CA LEU A 64 -8.23 -4.91 8.86
C LEU A 64 -6.87 -5.58 9.00
N ILE A 65 -5.78 -4.90 8.61
CA ILE A 65 -4.42 -5.41 8.78
C ILE A 65 -3.99 -5.29 10.25
N ALA A 66 -4.38 -4.22 10.93
CA ALA A 66 -3.84 -3.86 12.22
C ALA A 66 -4.66 -4.34 13.42
N MET A 67 -5.97 -4.56 13.27
CA MET A 67 -6.86 -4.99 14.34
C MET A 67 -6.39 -6.29 15.03
N GLU A 68 -6.72 -6.45 16.31
CA GLU A 68 -6.58 -7.73 17.00
C GLU A 68 -7.58 -8.77 16.47
N SER A 69 -7.39 -10.04 16.85
CA SER A 69 -8.40 -11.07 16.57
C SER A 69 -9.70 -10.69 17.26
N PRO A 70 -10.83 -10.58 16.53
CA PRO A 70 -12.11 -10.31 17.15
C PRO A 70 -12.56 -11.51 17.99
N ALA A 71 -13.45 -11.28 18.95
CA ALA A 71 -13.99 -12.34 19.81
C ALA A 71 -14.79 -13.39 19.03
N SER A 72 -15.41 -12.97 17.92
CA SER A 72 -16.12 -13.84 16.98
C SER A 72 -16.19 -13.18 15.59
N LEU A 73 -16.87 -13.84 14.65
CA LEU A 73 -17.17 -13.27 13.33
C LEU A 73 -18.44 -12.41 13.32
N ASN A 74 -19.06 -12.14 14.47
CA ASN A 74 -20.18 -11.21 14.55
C ASN A 74 -19.73 -9.80 14.14
N ALA A 75 -20.59 -9.10 13.40
CA ALA A 75 -20.30 -7.77 12.87
C ALA A 75 -19.85 -6.76 13.94
N GLU A 76 -20.42 -6.79 15.14
CA GLU A 76 -20.00 -5.90 16.23
C GLU A 76 -18.60 -6.22 16.76
N ASP A 77 -18.24 -7.50 16.90
CA ASP A 77 -16.92 -7.89 17.40
C ASP A 77 -15.82 -7.50 16.41
N ILE A 78 -16.09 -7.64 15.11
CA ILE A 78 -15.19 -7.20 14.05
C ILE A 78 -15.03 -5.67 14.08
N ARG A 79 -16.14 -4.92 14.13
CA ARG A 79 -16.11 -3.45 14.15
C ARG A 79 -15.47 -2.91 15.41
N ASN A 80 -15.67 -3.53 16.56
CA ASN A 80 -14.99 -3.19 17.81
C ASN A 80 -13.47 -3.31 17.66
N ALA A 81 -12.98 -4.44 17.14
CA ALA A 81 -11.54 -4.64 16.93
C ALA A 81 -10.93 -3.64 15.92
N LYS A 82 -11.68 -3.23 14.89
CA LYS A 82 -11.28 -2.15 13.97
C LYS A 82 -11.20 -0.80 14.68
N VAL A 83 -12.25 -0.40 15.39
CA VAL A 83 -12.30 0.89 16.10
C VAL A 83 -11.23 0.97 17.18
N ASP A 84 -11.01 -0.12 17.92
CA ASP A 84 -10.00 -0.16 18.97
C ASP A 84 -8.61 0.13 18.42
N VAL A 85 -8.24 -0.41 17.25
CA VAL A 85 -6.95 -0.08 16.66
C VAL A 85 -6.90 1.36 16.14
N LEU A 86 -7.99 1.91 15.60
CA LEU A 86 -8.02 3.31 15.14
C LEU A 86 -7.83 4.31 16.28
N ARG A 87 -8.40 4.05 17.46
CA ARG A 87 -8.20 4.86 18.67
C ARG A 87 -6.73 4.97 19.09
N GLN A 88 -5.92 3.98 18.73
CA GLN A 88 -4.49 3.89 19.07
C GLN A 88 -3.60 4.60 18.02
N ILE A 89 -4.19 5.23 17.01
CA ILE A 89 -3.49 6.00 15.98
C ILE A 89 -3.58 7.49 16.32
N PRO A 90 -2.46 8.19 16.53
CA PRO A 90 -2.45 9.63 16.73
C PRO A 90 -2.77 10.34 15.40
N PRO A 91 -3.17 11.61 15.43
CA PRO A 91 -3.32 12.38 14.20
C PRO A 91 -2.04 12.42 13.37
N VAL A 92 -2.19 12.29 12.05
CA VAL A 92 -1.04 12.29 11.14
C VAL A 92 -0.34 13.66 11.15
N VAL A 93 0.99 13.64 11.19
CA VAL A 93 1.79 14.86 11.27
C VAL A 93 2.24 15.30 9.88
N GLU A 94 2.33 16.61 9.66
CA GLU A 94 2.65 17.20 8.34
C GLU A 94 4.01 16.75 7.78
N SER A 95 5.01 16.55 8.65
CA SER A 95 6.35 16.10 8.27
C SER A 95 6.38 14.66 7.75
N GLU A 96 5.32 13.90 8.01
CA GLU A 96 5.12 12.53 7.58
C GLU A 96 4.06 12.43 6.47
N VAL A 97 3.79 13.54 5.78
CA VAL A 97 2.95 13.59 4.58
C VAL A 97 3.75 14.14 3.41
N LEU A 98 3.66 13.44 2.27
CA LEU A 98 4.15 13.88 0.97
C LEU A 98 2.96 14.03 0.04
N LEU A 99 2.72 15.24 -0.46
CA LEU A 99 1.65 15.53 -1.40
C LEU A 99 2.22 15.75 -2.79
N GLY A 100 1.42 15.43 -3.80
CA GLY A 100 1.71 15.83 -5.17
C GLY A 100 0.50 16.14 -6.01
N GLN A 101 0.73 16.86 -7.10
CA GLN A 101 -0.26 17.18 -8.13
C GLN A 101 0.31 16.81 -9.50
N TYR A 102 -0.46 16.08 -10.33
CA TYR A 102 0.07 15.65 -11.62
C TYR A 102 0.20 16.84 -12.58
N GLY A 103 1.39 16.97 -13.16
CA GLY A 103 1.70 17.81 -14.30
C GLY A 103 1.43 17.08 -15.61
N LYS A 104 1.86 17.69 -16.73
CA LYS A 104 1.82 17.04 -18.05
C LYS A 104 2.67 15.77 -18.05
N SER A 105 2.38 14.84 -18.95
CA SER A 105 3.28 13.70 -19.21
C SER A 105 4.63 14.21 -19.74
N GLU A 106 5.67 13.36 -19.62
CA GLU A 106 7.02 13.74 -20.06
C GLU A 106 7.11 14.07 -21.56
N ASP A 107 6.31 13.41 -22.39
CA ASP A 107 6.18 13.67 -23.83
C ASP A 107 5.20 14.81 -24.16
N GLY A 108 4.52 15.38 -23.15
CA GLY A 108 3.52 16.43 -23.30
C GLY A 108 2.19 16.00 -23.93
N SER A 109 1.98 14.70 -24.18
CA SER A 109 0.76 14.18 -24.82
C SER A 109 -0.47 14.19 -23.90
N LEU A 110 -0.26 14.10 -22.59
CA LEU A 110 -1.33 14.08 -21.58
C LEU A 110 -1.31 15.38 -20.75
N PRO A 111 -2.51 15.93 -20.45
CA PRO A 111 -2.65 17.21 -19.76
C PRO A 111 -2.27 17.13 -18.28
N SER A 112 -1.95 18.29 -17.69
CA SER A 112 -1.83 18.46 -16.24
C SER A 112 -3.19 18.59 -15.56
N TYR A 113 -3.21 18.54 -14.23
CA TYR A 113 -4.44 18.76 -13.46
C TYR A 113 -5.03 20.16 -13.69
N LEU A 114 -4.16 21.16 -13.82
CA LEU A 114 -4.56 22.56 -14.02
C LEU A 114 -4.98 22.89 -15.47
N ASP A 115 -4.77 21.96 -16.41
CA ASP A 115 -5.29 22.09 -17.77
C ASP A 115 -6.78 21.68 -17.87
N ASP A 116 -7.36 21.08 -16.82
CA ASP A 116 -8.80 20.81 -16.72
C ASP A 116 -9.55 22.13 -16.50
N GLU A 117 -10.45 22.50 -17.43
CA GLU A 117 -11.19 23.76 -17.38
C GLU A 117 -12.09 23.91 -16.15
N THR A 118 -12.44 22.80 -15.51
CA THR A 118 -13.26 22.79 -14.29
C THR A 118 -12.44 23.07 -13.02
N VAL A 119 -11.11 23.06 -13.11
CA VAL A 119 -10.20 23.26 -11.98
C VAL A 119 -9.75 24.73 -11.92
N PRO A 120 -9.73 25.36 -10.73
CA PRO A 120 -9.17 26.69 -10.55
C PRO A 120 -7.69 26.74 -10.96
N LYS A 121 -7.29 27.74 -11.77
CA LYS A 121 -5.92 27.86 -12.35
C LYS A 121 -4.75 27.89 -11.35
N GLY A 122 -5.02 28.14 -10.07
CA GLY A 122 -4.01 28.15 -9.00
C GLY A 122 -4.24 27.08 -7.94
N SER A 123 -5.08 26.06 -8.25
CA SER A 123 -5.40 24.99 -7.31
C SER A 123 -4.14 24.30 -6.81
N LYS A 124 -4.10 24.08 -5.49
CA LYS A 124 -3.07 23.28 -4.83
C LYS A 124 -3.62 21.92 -4.39
N THR A 125 -4.74 21.49 -4.95
CA THR A 125 -5.35 20.20 -4.57
C THR A 125 -4.42 19.07 -4.95
N ALA A 126 -4.12 18.22 -3.96
CA ALA A 126 -3.25 17.07 -4.15
C ALA A 126 -4.01 15.95 -4.88
N THR A 127 -3.42 15.48 -5.99
CA THR A 127 -3.87 14.29 -6.74
C THR A 127 -3.08 13.04 -6.38
N PHE A 128 -2.03 13.20 -5.56
CA PHE A 128 -1.21 12.15 -4.95
C PHE A 128 -0.95 12.48 -3.48
N ALA A 129 -1.00 11.47 -2.62
CA ALA A 129 -0.56 11.57 -1.24
C ALA A 129 0.15 10.28 -0.80
N ALA A 130 1.23 10.43 -0.06
CA ALA A 130 1.83 9.39 0.75
C ALA A 130 1.88 9.88 2.21
N ALA A 131 1.42 9.06 3.15
CA ALA A 131 1.41 9.40 4.56
C ALA A 131 1.83 8.20 5.41
N ALA A 132 2.62 8.43 6.45
CA ALA A 132 2.94 7.41 7.44
C ALA A 132 2.04 7.54 8.66
N PHE A 133 1.61 6.39 9.18
CA PHE A 133 0.79 6.26 10.37
C PHE A 133 1.48 5.32 11.34
N HIS A 134 1.36 5.64 12.62
CA HIS A 134 1.94 4.86 13.71
C HIS A 134 0.82 4.40 14.64
N ILE A 135 0.90 3.15 15.09
CA ILE A 135 -0.12 2.55 15.96
C ILE A 135 0.53 2.30 17.32
N HIS A 136 0.07 3.01 18.34
CA HIS A 136 0.67 2.97 19.68
C HIS A 136 0.13 1.82 20.51
N ASN A 137 0.65 0.62 20.23
CA ASN A 137 0.28 -0.59 20.95
C ASN A 137 1.37 -1.67 20.92
N PRO A 138 1.29 -2.68 21.80
CA PRO A 138 2.33 -3.70 21.89
C PRO A 138 2.62 -4.44 20.58
N ARG A 139 1.60 -4.64 19.73
CA ARG A 139 1.74 -5.35 18.44
C ARG A 139 2.49 -4.53 17.40
N TRP A 140 2.27 -3.22 17.34
CA TRP A 140 2.69 -2.37 16.21
C TRP A 140 3.66 -1.25 16.57
N GLU A 141 4.06 -1.14 17.84
CA GLU A 141 4.98 -0.10 18.28
C GLU A 141 6.28 -0.08 17.44
N GLY A 142 6.56 1.08 16.83
CA GLY A 142 7.70 1.28 15.94
C GLY A 142 7.56 0.73 14.51
N VAL A 143 6.43 0.14 14.15
CA VAL A 143 6.15 -0.32 12.77
C VAL A 143 5.35 0.74 12.02
N PRO A 144 5.93 1.41 11.01
CA PRO A 144 5.20 2.40 10.23
C PRO A 144 4.25 1.74 9.23
N PHE A 145 3.04 2.29 9.15
CA PHE A 145 2.05 2.02 8.11
C PHE A 145 2.05 3.15 7.10
N VAL A 146 2.57 2.91 5.90
CA VAL A 146 2.65 3.92 4.84
C VAL A 146 1.54 3.70 3.81
N LEU A 147 0.61 4.65 3.75
CA LEU A 147 -0.49 4.67 2.80
C LEU A 147 -0.11 5.58 1.63
N LYS A 148 -0.32 5.11 0.40
CA LYS A 148 -0.04 5.84 -0.83
C LYS A 148 -1.24 5.76 -1.75
N CYS A 149 -1.75 6.89 -2.19
CA CYS A 149 -2.81 6.95 -3.19
C CYS A 149 -2.53 8.04 -4.22
N GLY A 150 -2.90 7.81 -5.48
CA GLY A 150 -2.89 8.88 -6.46
C GLY A 150 -3.47 8.52 -7.82
N LYS A 151 -3.77 9.58 -8.57
CA LYS A 151 -4.27 9.57 -9.95
C LYS A 151 -3.14 9.86 -10.94
N ALA A 152 -3.39 9.55 -12.22
CA ALA A 152 -2.45 9.78 -13.31
C ALA A 152 -1.07 9.13 -13.07
N LEU A 153 -1.06 7.90 -12.55
CA LEU A 153 0.17 7.13 -12.28
C LEU A 153 0.47 6.12 -13.40
N ASP A 154 1.63 5.48 -13.34
CA ASP A 154 2.11 4.48 -14.33
C ASP A 154 1.16 3.30 -14.58
N GLN A 155 0.39 2.92 -13.57
CA GLN A 155 -0.48 1.74 -13.62
C GLN A 155 -1.64 1.85 -12.65
N GLN A 156 -2.72 1.13 -12.92
CA GLN A 156 -3.80 0.93 -11.97
C GLN A 156 -3.45 -0.24 -11.04
N LYS A 157 -3.50 -0.02 -9.73
CA LYS A 157 -3.21 -1.08 -8.75
C LYS A 157 -3.71 -0.73 -7.35
N VAL A 158 -4.33 -1.69 -6.68
CA VAL A 158 -4.55 -1.69 -5.22
C VAL A 158 -3.82 -2.88 -4.62
N GLU A 159 -2.89 -2.61 -3.71
CA GLU A 159 -1.97 -3.63 -3.19
C GLU A 159 -1.58 -3.32 -1.75
N ILE A 160 -1.53 -4.37 -0.95
CA ILE A 160 -0.98 -4.37 0.40
C ILE A 160 0.34 -5.13 0.34
N ARG A 161 1.39 -4.56 0.92
CA ARG A 161 2.70 -5.19 1.04
C ARG A 161 3.16 -5.09 2.48
N ILE A 162 3.42 -6.23 3.08
CA ILE A 162 3.96 -6.36 4.43
C ILE A 162 5.39 -6.81 4.26
N GLN A 163 6.34 -5.93 4.58
CA GLN A 163 7.76 -6.22 4.47
C GLN A 163 8.28 -6.66 5.84
N PHE A 164 8.80 -7.88 5.90
CA PHE A 164 9.40 -8.45 7.11
C PHE A 164 10.79 -7.86 7.37
N LYS A 165 11.28 -7.96 8.60
CA LYS A 165 12.64 -7.55 8.97
C LYS A 165 13.68 -8.45 8.32
N ASP A 166 14.92 -7.96 8.33
CA ASP A 166 16.07 -8.74 7.91
C ASP A 166 16.27 -9.95 8.83
N MET A 167 16.59 -11.09 8.22
CA MET A 167 17.07 -12.26 8.95
C MET A 167 18.49 -11.95 9.43
N GLY A 168 18.65 -11.67 10.73
CA GLY A 168 19.88 -11.15 11.37
C GLY A 168 21.20 -11.81 10.92
N SER A 169 21.73 -12.76 11.69
CA SER A 169 23.00 -13.43 11.34
C SER A 169 22.77 -14.40 10.18
N ASN A 170 22.97 -13.93 8.95
CA ASN A 170 22.89 -14.78 7.78
C ASN A 170 24.25 -15.44 7.50
N LEU A 171 24.25 -16.77 7.35
CA LEU A 171 25.42 -17.55 6.90
C LEU A 171 25.68 -17.33 5.39
N PHE A 172 24.66 -16.89 4.66
CA PHE A 172 24.76 -16.40 3.30
C PHE A 172 25.02 -14.89 3.35
N GLN A 173 25.89 -14.35 2.48
CA GLN A 173 26.35 -12.95 2.54
C GLN A 173 25.20 -11.93 2.73
N LYS A 174 25.46 -10.84 3.47
CA LYS A 174 24.44 -9.82 3.79
C LYS A 174 23.75 -9.24 2.56
N ASP A 175 24.46 -9.11 1.45
CA ASP A 175 23.95 -8.50 0.21
C ASP A 175 23.02 -9.41 -0.60
N VAL A 176 22.69 -10.59 -0.05
CA VAL A 176 22.01 -11.67 -0.77
C VAL A 176 20.62 -12.00 -0.18
N ALA A 177 20.39 -11.83 1.12
CA ALA A 177 19.07 -12.08 1.72
C ALA A 177 18.22 -10.81 1.81
N ALA A 178 17.46 -10.56 0.75
CA ALA A 178 16.46 -9.52 0.74
C ALA A 178 15.27 -9.85 1.68
N ARG A 179 14.70 -8.81 2.29
CA ARG A 179 13.51 -8.92 3.16
C ARG A 179 12.40 -9.71 2.50
N ASN A 180 11.80 -10.62 3.26
CA ASN A 180 10.61 -11.30 2.80
C ASN A 180 9.45 -10.30 2.70
N GLU A 181 8.51 -10.54 1.78
CA GLU A 181 7.35 -9.68 1.63
C GLU A 181 6.10 -10.50 1.36
N LEU A 182 5.08 -10.35 2.20
CA LEU A 182 3.73 -10.81 1.87
C LEU A 182 3.03 -9.72 1.06
N VAL A 183 2.57 -10.08 -0.13
CA VAL A 183 1.84 -9.17 -1.00
C VAL A 183 0.44 -9.69 -1.23
N ILE A 184 -0.54 -8.82 -0.99
CA ILE A 184 -1.96 -9.05 -1.28
C ILE A 184 -2.36 -8.01 -2.33
N ARG A 185 -2.44 -8.43 -3.59
CA ARG A 185 -2.92 -7.58 -4.67
C ARG A 185 -4.44 -7.68 -4.74
N VAL A 186 -5.10 -6.56 -4.45
CA VAL A 186 -6.55 -6.45 -4.41
C VAL A 186 -7.13 -6.30 -5.80
N GLN A 187 -6.49 -5.49 -6.66
CA GLN A 187 -6.83 -5.34 -8.07
C GLN A 187 -5.68 -4.65 -8.82
N PRO A 188 -5.57 -4.80 -10.16
CA PRO A 188 -6.19 -5.85 -10.95
C PRO A 188 -5.56 -7.22 -10.65
N GLU A 189 -6.10 -8.29 -11.21
CA GLU A 189 -5.57 -9.65 -11.12
C GLU A 189 -5.31 -10.08 -9.67
N GLU A 190 -6.38 -10.38 -8.95
CA GLU A 190 -6.36 -10.76 -7.55
C GLU A 190 -5.33 -11.84 -7.27
N ALA A 191 -4.40 -11.54 -6.35
CA ALA A 191 -3.34 -12.48 -6.00
C ALA A 191 -2.86 -12.30 -4.55
N VAL A 192 -2.36 -13.40 -3.99
CA VAL A 192 -1.56 -13.40 -2.76
C VAL A 192 -0.25 -14.09 -3.08
N TYR A 193 0.88 -13.45 -2.78
CA TYR A 193 2.17 -14.09 -2.95
C TYR A 193 3.15 -13.69 -1.85
N LEU A 194 4.01 -14.64 -1.48
CA LEU A 194 5.03 -14.46 -0.46
C LEU A 194 6.40 -14.48 -1.12
N LYS A 195 7.05 -13.31 -1.17
CA LYS A 195 8.41 -13.17 -1.65
C LYS A 195 9.40 -13.67 -0.61
N MET A 196 10.32 -14.52 -1.04
CA MET A 196 11.33 -15.15 -0.20
C MET A 196 12.59 -15.47 -0.99
N THR A 197 13.72 -15.51 -0.28
CA THR A 197 14.99 -15.97 -0.84
C THR A 197 14.97 -17.48 -1.03
N GLN A 198 15.37 -17.94 -2.21
CA GLN A 198 15.50 -19.34 -2.58
C GLN A 198 16.87 -19.58 -3.24
N LYS A 199 17.33 -20.83 -3.27
CA LYS A 199 18.52 -21.19 -4.06
C LYS A 199 18.24 -20.94 -5.55
N LEU A 200 19.15 -20.28 -6.25
CA LEU A 200 19.08 -20.15 -7.71
C LEU A 200 19.15 -21.56 -8.34
N PRO A 201 18.17 -21.96 -9.17
CA PRO A 201 18.23 -23.24 -9.87
C PRO A 201 19.51 -23.37 -10.71
N GLY A 202 20.27 -24.43 -10.49
CA GLY A 202 21.60 -24.61 -11.09
C GLY A 202 22.58 -25.33 -10.16
N LEU A 203 23.85 -25.40 -10.56
CA LEU A 203 24.90 -26.13 -9.84
C LEU A 203 25.51 -25.33 -8.67
N GLY A 204 25.34 -24.00 -8.64
CA GLY A 204 25.86 -23.13 -7.59
C GLY A 204 24.98 -23.07 -6.33
N MET A 205 25.51 -22.43 -5.28
CA MET A 205 24.80 -22.15 -4.01
C MET A 205 24.35 -20.69 -3.89
N GLU A 206 24.33 -19.97 -5.02
CA GLU A 206 23.80 -18.62 -5.11
C GLU A 206 22.31 -18.61 -4.77
N THR A 207 21.81 -17.50 -4.25
CA THR A 207 20.40 -17.35 -3.93
C THR A 207 19.78 -16.20 -4.70
N VAL A 208 18.48 -16.29 -4.92
CA VAL A 208 17.67 -15.34 -5.66
C VAL A 208 16.36 -15.10 -4.92
N MET A 209 15.82 -13.89 -5.02
CA MET A 209 14.45 -13.63 -4.59
C MET A 209 13.45 -14.31 -5.56
N SER A 210 12.54 -15.10 -5.02
CA SER A 210 11.39 -15.67 -5.74
C SER A 210 10.15 -15.65 -4.83
N GLU A 211 9.10 -16.38 -5.16
CA GLU A 211 7.79 -16.27 -4.57
C GLU A 211 7.04 -17.59 -4.50
N LEU A 212 6.18 -17.71 -3.49
CA LEU A 212 5.06 -18.65 -3.51
C LEU A 212 3.81 -17.87 -3.92
N ASP A 213 3.21 -18.24 -5.06
CA ASP A 213 2.13 -17.47 -5.70
C ASP A 213 0.76 -18.18 -5.65
N LEU A 214 -0.27 -17.40 -5.33
CA LEU A 214 -1.68 -17.74 -5.50
C LEU A 214 -2.36 -16.63 -6.32
N SER A 215 -2.33 -16.77 -7.64
CA SER A 215 -3.12 -15.94 -8.56
C SER A 215 -4.52 -16.53 -8.77
N TYR A 216 -5.56 -15.75 -8.52
CA TYR A 216 -6.94 -16.26 -8.52
C TYR A 216 -7.37 -16.71 -9.92
N ALA A 217 -7.02 -15.92 -10.94
CA ALA A 217 -7.36 -16.20 -12.34
C ALA A 217 -6.78 -17.53 -12.85
N SER A 218 -5.61 -17.96 -12.34
CA SER A 218 -5.00 -19.23 -12.72
C SER A 218 -5.44 -20.40 -11.84
N ARG A 219 -5.71 -20.16 -10.54
CA ARG A 219 -5.99 -21.23 -9.58
C ARG A 219 -7.46 -21.64 -9.49
N PHE A 220 -8.38 -20.70 -9.68
CA PHE A 220 -9.83 -20.93 -9.53
C PHE A 220 -10.52 -20.81 -10.89
N THR A 221 -10.81 -21.95 -11.50
CA THR A 221 -11.57 -22.00 -12.76
C THR A 221 -13.05 -21.74 -12.52
N ASN A 222 -13.73 -21.11 -13.48
CA ASN A 222 -15.15 -20.73 -13.40
C ASN A 222 -15.51 -19.81 -12.22
N LEU A 223 -14.55 -19.08 -11.67
CA LEU A 223 -14.80 -18.10 -10.64
C LEU A 223 -15.43 -16.84 -11.25
N SER A 224 -16.65 -16.51 -10.82
CA SER A 224 -17.18 -15.16 -10.97
C SER A 224 -16.93 -14.45 -9.64
N VAL A 225 -16.05 -13.45 -9.66
CA VAL A 225 -15.87 -12.57 -8.50
C VAL A 225 -16.95 -11.50 -8.60
N PRO A 226 -17.96 -11.49 -7.70
CA PRO A 226 -19.01 -10.49 -7.73
C PRO A 226 -18.44 -9.09 -7.48
N ASP A 227 -19.05 -8.08 -8.10
CA ASP A 227 -18.68 -6.69 -7.89
C ASP A 227 -18.83 -6.30 -6.40
N ALA A 228 -18.12 -5.25 -5.99
CA ALA A 228 -18.21 -4.74 -4.63
C ALA A 228 -19.66 -4.37 -4.26
N TYR A 229 -20.42 -3.75 -5.16
CA TYR A 229 -21.81 -3.34 -4.90
C TYR A 229 -22.77 -4.52 -4.82
N GLU A 230 -22.57 -5.58 -5.61
CA GLU A 230 -23.40 -6.80 -5.52
C GLU A 230 -23.32 -7.40 -4.12
N ASN A 231 -22.10 -7.52 -3.59
CA ASN A 231 -21.87 -8.02 -2.24
C ASN A 231 -22.44 -7.10 -1.16
N LEU A 232 -22.19 -5.79 -1.25
CA LEU A 232 -22.64 -4.85 -0.22
C LEU A 232 -24.17 -4.72 -0.19
N ILE A 233 -24.84 -4.72 -1.34
CA ILE A 233 -26.31 -4.72 -1.39
C ILE A 233 -26.86 -6.00 -0.76
N LEU A 234 -26.28 -7.16 -1.05
CA LEU A 234 -26.68 -8.41 -0.44
C LEU A 234 -26.45 -8.40 1.09
N ASP A 235 -25.28 -7.95 1.54
CA ASP A 235 -24.95 -7.82 2.97
C ASP A 235 -25.99 -6.92 3.68
N ALA A 236 -26.38 -5.79 3.07
CA ALA A 236 -27.41 -4.90 3.61
C ALA A 236 -28.79 -5.58 3.72
N ILE A 237 -29.19 -6.36 2.72
CA ILE A 237 -30.45 -7.12 2.73
C ILE A 237 -30.42 -8.19 3.83
N MET A 238 -29.28 -8.83 4.04
CA MET A 238 -29.09 -9.87 5.06
C MET A 238 -28.88 -9.32 6.47
N GLY A 239 -28.78 -7.99 6.62
CA GLY A 239 -28.46 -7.36 7.91
C GLY A 239 -27.01 -7.60 8.37
N GLU A 240 -26.12 -8.00 7.46
CA GLU A 240 -24.70 -8.20 7.72
C GLU A 240 -23.97 -6.85 7.67
N GLN A 241 -23.44 -6.41 8.81
CA GLN A 241 -22.90 -5.07 8.97
C GLN A 241 -21.37 -5.00 9.06
N SER A 242 -20.67 -6.14 9.05
CA SER A 242 -19.20 -6.22 9.21
C SER A 242 -18.42 -5.44 8.15
N ASN A 243 -18.98 -5.28 6.95
CA ASN A 243 -18.36 -4.58 5.82
C ASN A 243 -18.78 -3.10 5.71
N PHE A 244 -19.58 -2.59 6.66
CA PHE A 244 -20.05 -1.22 6.68
C PHE A 244 -19.37 -0.41 7.78
N VAL A 245 -19.08 0.86 7.48
CA VAL A 245 -18.44 1.78 8.42
C VAL A 245 -19.43 2.16 9.52
N ARG A 246 -19.03 1.96 10.79
CA ARG A 246 -19.80 2.39 11.97
C ARG A 246 -19.52 3.86 12.29
N SER A 247 -20.44 4.52 12.99
CA SER A 247 -20.33 5.96 13.28
C SER A 247 -19.07 6.32 14.07
N ASP A 248 -18.68 5.52 15.06
CA ASP A 248 -17.44 5.70 15.83
C ASP A 248 -16.18 5.37 15.02
N GLU A 249 -16.26 4.42 14.10
CA GLU A 249 -15.18 4.15 13.13
C GLU A 249 -14.92 5.35 12.22
N LEU A 250 -16.00 6.00 11.77
CA LEU A 250 -15.92 7.22 10.96
C LEU A 250 -15.35 8.39 11.75
N ASP A 251 -15.75 8.54 13.02
CA ASP A 251 -15.26 9.60 13.91
C ASP A 251 -13.75 9.48 14.14
N GLU A 252 -13.25 8.28 14.45
CA GLU A 252 -11.81 8.04 14.63
C GLU A 252 -11.02 8.31 13.35
N ALA A 253 -11.53 7.89 12.19
CA ALA A 253 -10.90 8.19 10.91
C ALA A 253 -10.80 9.71 10.68
N TRP A 254 -11.85 10.49 10.97
CA TRP A 254 -11.77 11.95 10.85
C TRP A 254 -10.88 12.60 11.91
N ARG A 255 -10.89 12.12 13.16
CA ARG A 255 -9.98 12.61 14.22
C ARG A 255 -8.52 12.56 13.78
N ILE A 256 -8.14 11.50 13.07
CA ILE A 256 -6.77 11.24 12.66
C ILE A 256 -6.33 12.14 11.49
N PHE A 257 -7.22 12.39 10.53
CA PHE A 257 -6.89 13.13 9.31
C PHE A 257 -7.17 14.64 9.39
N THR A 258 -8.20 15.06 10.12
CA THR A 258 -8.67 16.46 10.15
C THR A 258 -7.56 17.47 10.45
N PRO A 259 -6.65 17.25 11.42
CA PRO A 259 -5.58 18.22 11.71
C PRO A 259 -4.66 18.50 10.51
N VAL A 260 -4.25 17.48 9.75
CA VAL A 260 -3.41 17.69 8.57
C VAL A 260 -4.22 18.27 7.41
N LEU A 261 -5.46 17.83 7.23
CA LEU A 261 -6.34 18.35 6.17
C LEU A 261 -6.55 19.86 6.32
N HIS A 262 -6.79 20.35 7.53
CA HIS A 262 -6.87 21.78 7.80
C HIS A 262 -5.58 22.55 7.47
N LYS A 263 -4.41 21.93 7.64
CA LYS A 263 -3.12 22.53 7.24
C LYS A 263 -2.96 22.56 5.72
N ILE A 264 -3.39 21.51 5.04
CA ILE A 264 -3.41 21.40 3.58
C ILE A 264 -4.31 22.48 2.98
N ASP A 265 -5.53 22.65 3.51
CA ASP A 265 -6.48 23.65 3.04
C ASP A 265 -5.94 25.09 3.22
N ARG A 266 -5.11 25.31 4.25
CA ARG A 266 -4.39 26.59 4.45
C ARG A 266 -3.11 26.75 3.62
N GLY A 267 -2.76 25.76 2.79
CA GLY A 267 -1.55 25.77 1.97
C GLY A 267 -0.25 25.67 2.76
N GLN A 268 -0.30 25.09 3.97
CA GLN A 268 0.86 24.94 4.87
C GLN A 268 1.68 23.68 4.60
N VAL A 269 1.18 22.79 3.74
CA VAL A 269 1.88 21.57 3.31
C VAL A 269 2.27 21.74 1.83
N PRO A 270 3.54 21.55 1.46
CA PRO A 270 3.97 21.68 0.07
C PRO A 270 3.38 20.57 -0.80
N VAL A 271 3.05 20.91 -2.05
CA VAL A 271 2.48 19.99 -3.04
C VAL A 271 3.44 19.91 -4.22
N GLU A 272 4.05 18.75 -4.40
CA GLU A 272 5.09 18.51 -5.41
C GLU A 272 4.47 18.18 -6.77
N VAL A 273 5.03 18.70 -7.86
CA VAL A 273 4.57 18.34 -9.20
C VAL A 273 5.20 17.01 -9.64
N TYR A 274 4.39 16.10 -10.18
CA TYR A 274 4.87 14.85 -10.77
C TYR A 274 4.34 14.65 -12.19
N PRO A 275 5.11 14.10 -13.14
CA PRO A 275 4.62 13.88 -14.50
C PRO A 275 3.46 12.89 -14.54
N TYR A 276 2.46 13.14 -15.39
CA TYR A 276 1.42 12.15 -15.70
C TYR A 276 2.08 10.84 -16.14
N GLY A 277 1.66 9.72 -15.56
CA GLY A 277 2.15 8.38 -15.89
C GLY A 277 3.43 7.99 -15.14
N SER A 278 3.97 8.87 -14.30
CA SER A 278 5.07 8.54 -13.40
C SER A 278 4.60 7.75 -12.17
N ARG A 279 5.54 7.35 -11.31
CA ARG A 279 5.22 6.65 -10.04
C ARG A 279 4.76 7.58 -8.91
N GLY A 280 4.64 8.87 -9.18
CA GLY A 280 4.39 9.93 -8.20
C GLY A 280 5.60 10.88 -8.06
N PRO A 281 5.61 11.76 -7.03
CA PRO A 281 6.70 12.70 -6.79
C PRO A 281 8.07 12.03 -6.68
N LYS A 282 9.13 12.74 -7.12
CA LYS A 282 10.51 12.21 -7.10
C LYS A 282 10.98 11.85 -5.69
N GLN A 283 10.51 12.59 -4.69
CA GLN A 283 10.78 12.42 -3.27
C GLN A 283 10.13 11.14 -2.69
N LEU A 284 9.25 10.46 -3.42
CA LEU A 284 8.54 9.28 -2.92
C LEU A 284 9.48 8.16 -2.48
N ALA A 285 10.58 7.93 -3.22
CA ALA A 285 11.54 6.89 -2.89
C ALA A 285 12.25 7.15 -1.56
N GLU A 286 12.69 8.38 -1.33
CA GLU A 286 13.29 8.83 -0.07
C GLU A 286 12.27 8.79 1.07
N PHE A 287 11.04 9.27 0.82
CA PHE A 287 9.96 9.29 1.80
C PHE A 287 9.67 7.89 2.35
N VAL A 288 9.48 6.88 1.47
CA VAL A 288 9.20 5.51 1.94
C VAL A 288 10.44 4.86 2.58
N GLY A 289 11.64 5.19 2.10
CA GLY A 289 12.90 4.71 2.68
C GLY A 289 13.10 5.18 4.12
N ARG A 290 12.71 6.43 4.44
CA ARG A 290 12.71 6.96 5.82
C ARG A 290 11.82 6.14 6.76
N PHE A 291 10.79 5.48 6.24
CA PHE A 291 9.90 4.59 6.99
C PHE A 291 10.26 3.10 6.82
N GLY A 292 11.54 2.83 6.56
CA GLY A 292 12.10 1.48 6.55
C GLY A 292 11.74 0.63 5.34
N PHE A 293 11.06 1.17 4.33
CA PHE A 293 10.76 0.40 3.12
C PHE A 293 12.00 0.29 2.22
N GLU A 294 12.50 -0.92 2.08
CA GLU A 294 13.63 -1.21 1.22
C GLU A 294 13.17 -1.81 -0.11
N ARG A 295 13.50 -1.13 -1.21
CA ARG A 295 13.30 -1.72 -2.54
C ARG A 295 14.49 -2.63 -2.84
N HIS A 296 14.23 -3.89 -3.14
CA HIS A 296 15.32 -4.80 -3.48
C HIS A 296 16.07 -4.31 -4.72
N LEU A 297 17.40 -4.42 -4.64
CA LEU A 297 18.32 -4.07 -5.72
C LEU A 297 18.41 -5.17 -6.79
N GLN A 298 18.03 -6.41 -6.44
CA GLN A 298 17.96 -7.51 -7.41
C GLN A 298 16.78 -7.32 -8.36
N ALA A 299 16.97 -7.68 -9.63
CA ALA A 299 15.93 -7.68 -10.65
C ALA A 299 14.85 -8.72 -10.33
N TYR A 300 13.89 -8.35 -9.48
CA TYR A 300 12.68 -9.11 -9.24
C TYR A 300 11.57 -8.62 -10.16
N SER A 301 11.08 -9.52 -11.01
CA SER A 301 9.89 -9.29 -11.83
C SER A 301 8.88 -10.39 -11.54
N TRP A 302 7.63 -9.97 -11.33
CA TRP A 302 6.49 -10.85 -11.16
C TRP A 302 5.59 -10.70 -12.40
N PRO A 303 5.01 -11.79 -12.94
CA PRO A 303 5.02 -13.16 -12.41
C PRO A 303 6.25 -13.98 -12.82
N GLU A 304 7.05 -13.52 -13.78
CA GLU A 304 8.20 -14.26 -14.29
C GLU A 304 9.51 -13.53 -14.01
N THR A 305 10.50 -14.24 -13.45
CA THR A 305 11.86 -13.73 -13.25
C THR A 305 12.80 -14.28 -14.32
N SER A 306 13.44 -13.40 -15.10
CA SER A 306 14.45 -13.79 -16.09
C SER A 306 15.78 -14.10 -15.40
N GLN A 307 16.29 -15.32 -15.55
CA GLN A 307 17.61 -15.70 -15.03
C GLN A 307 18.75 -14.83 -15.61
N ALA A 308 18.63 -14.39 -16.86
CA ALA A 308 19.62 -13.50 -17.48
C ALA A 308 19.61 -12.10 -16.84
N ALA A 309 18.44 -11.60 -16.42
CA ALA A 309 18.32 -10.33 -15.70
C ALA A 309 18.88 -10.43 -14.26
N VAL A 310 18.70 -11.58 -13.61
CA VAL A 310 19.28 -11.84 -12.28
C VAL A 310 20.81 -11.91 -12.33
N ALA A 311 21.38 -12.62 -13.31
CA ALA A 311 22.84 -12.75 -13.48
C ALA A 311 23.55 -11.43 -13.86
N SER A 312 22.87 -10.54 -14.59
CA SER A 312 23.40 -9.21 -14.91
C SER A 312 23.36 -8.27 -13.70
N ALA A 313 22.36 -8.40 -12.82
CA ALA A 313 22.30 -7.62 -11.59
C ALA A 313 23.36 -8.05 -10.55
N SER A 314 23.64 -9.35 -10.42
CA SER A 314 24.67 -9.87 -9.50
C SER A 314 26.11 -9.53 -9.93
N SER A 315 26.38 -9.48 -11.24
CA SER A 315 27.69 -9.05 -11.77
C SER A 315 27.93 -7.54 -11.60
N ALA A 316 26.88 -6.72 -11.68
CA ALA A 316 26.98 -5.28 -11.44
C ALA A 316 27.30 -4.93 -9.98
N SER A 317 26.69 -5.62 -9.01
CA SER A 317 26.99 -5.43 -7.58
C SER A 317 28.41 -5.88 -7.22
N ALA A 318 28.87 -7.02 -7.75
CA ALA A 318 30.24 -7.50 -7.54
C ALA A 318 31.31 -6.55 -8.12
N SER A 319 30.99 -5.83 -9.20
CA SER A 319 31.91 -4.86 -9.79
C SER A 319 32.05 -3.57 -8.96
N ALA A 320 31.01 -3.18 -8.22
CA ALA A 320 31.01 -1.99 -7.37
C ALA A 320 31.88 -2.18 -6.11
N ASP A 321 31.90 -3.39 -5.55
CA ASP A 321 32.70 -3.73 -4.36
C ASP A 321 34.20 -3.91 -4.65
N SER A 322 34.60 -4.04 -5.92
CA SER A 322 36.01 -4.14 -6.33
C SER A 322 36.73 -2.79 -6.49
N LYS A 323 36.05 -1.68 -6.19
CA LYS A 323 36.59 -0.31 -6.30
C LYS A 323 36.71 0.44 -4.96
N LEU A 324 36.68 -0.26 -3.83
CA LEU A 324 37.07 0.24 -2.51
C LEU A 324 38.32 -0.47 -2.00
#